data_AF-A0A0Q6AEP5-F1
#
_entry.id   AF-A0A0Q6AEP5-F1
#
_cell.length_a   1.000
_cell.length_b   1.000
_cell.length_c   1.000
_cell.angle_alpha   90.00
_cell.angle_beta   90.00
_cell.angle_gamma   90.00
#
_symmetry.space_group_name_H-M   'P 1'
#
loop_
_entity.id
_entity.type
_entity.pdbx_description
1 polymer ?
#
loop_
_entity_poly.entity_id
_entity_poly.type
_entity_poly.pdbx_seq_one_letter_code
_entity_poly.pdbx_strand_id
1 'polypeptide(L)'
;MKLSEADIVRFEYVYGGKAHQCAYLVTEGTLVAVVGTMERTAALDRMLPERLARILVHELLVEAELTRNAKGIQQESNSDR
;
A
#
# COMPACT_ATOMS: atom_id res chain seq x y z
N MET A 1 14.82 -17.90 -0.92
CA MET A 1 13.54 -18.63 -0.76
C MET A 1 12.62 -18.18 -1.89
N LYS A 2 12.03 -19.08 -2.69
CA LYS A 2 11.04 -18.69 -3.72
C LYS A 2 9.69 -18.56 -3.02
N LEU A 3 9.11 -17.36 -3.04
CA LEU A 3 7.77 -17.11 -2.53
C LEU A 3 6.75 -17.89 -3.35
N SER A 4 5.85 -18.62 -2.68
CA SER A 4 4.72 -19.29 -3.31
C SER A 4 3.53 -18.34 -3.35
N GLU A 5 2.76 -18.32 -4.44
CA GLU A 5 1.52 -17.53 -4.50
C GLU A 5 0.50 -17.90 -3.41
N ALA A 6 0.63 -19.09 -2.83
CA ALA A 6 -0.21 -19.57 -1.73
C ALA A 6 -0.02 -18.80 -0.43
N ASP A 7 1.13 -18.15 -0.23
CA ASP A 7 1.44 -17.39 0.99
C ASP A 7 0.90 -15.95 0.94
N ILE A 8 0.36 -15.53 -0.22
CA ILE A 8 -0.12 -14.18 -0.47
C ILE A 8 -1.62 -14.10 -0.17
N VAL A 9 -1.97 -13.33 0.86
CA VAL A 9 -3.36 -13.03 1.20
C VAL A 9 -3.81 -11.81 0.42
N ARG A 10 -4.75 -12.01 -0.52
CA ARG A 10 -5.35 -10.95 -1.33
C ARG A 10 -6.65 -10.47 -0.68
N PHE A 11 -6.87 -9.16 -0.68
CA PHE A 11 -8.06 -8.56 -0.09
C PHE A 11 -8.40 -7.22 -0.75
N GLU A 12 -9.63 -6.75 -0.56
CA GLU A 12 -10.07 -5.43 -1.01
C GLU A 12 -10.00 -4.41 0.15
N TYR A 13 -9.57 -3.20 -0.18
CA TYR A 13 -9.54 -2.07 0.75
C TYR A 13 -10.22 -0.86 0.10
N VAL A 14 -11.20 -0.26 0.77
CA VAL A 14 -11.90 0.93 0.27
C VAL A 14 -11.25 2.18 0.85
N TYR A 15 -10.74 3.06 -0.01
CA TYR A 15 -10.16 4.35 0.37
C TYR A 15 -10.73 5.46 -0.52
N GLY A 16 -11.14 6.58 0.07
CA GLY A 16 -11.74 7.69 -0.68
C GLY A 16 -12.96 7.27 -1.53
N GLY A 17 -13.72 6.26 -1.09
CA GLY A 17 -14.87 5.72 -1.83
C GLY A 17 -14.53 4.79 -3.00
N LYS A 18 -13.26 4.44 -3.21
CA LYS A 18 -12.81 3.53 -4.28
C LYS A 18 -12.26 2.24 -3.69
N ALA A 19 -12.59 1.11 -4.32
CA ALA A 19 -12.01 -0.18 -3.97
C ALA A 19 -10.62 -0.33 -4.57
N HIS A 20 -9.68 -0.84 -3.78
CA HIS A 20 -8.32 -1.16 -4.16
C HIS A 20 -8.07 -2.65 -3.95
N GLN A 21 -7.48 -3.31 -4.95
CA GLN A 21 -6.93 -4.66 -4.74
C GLN A 21 -5.59 -4.56 -4.04
N CYS A 22 -5.51 -5.26 -2.91
CA CYS A 22 -4.36 -5.26 -2.02
C CYS A 22 -3.93 -6.69 -1.73
N ALA A 23 -2.68 -6.84 -1.31
CA ALA A 23 -2.18 -8.12 -0.86
C ALA A 23 -1.24 -7.93 0.34
N TYR A 24 -1.14 -8.94 1.20
CA TYR A 24 -0.06 -9.03 2.17
C TYR A 24 0.51 -10.43 2.28
N LEU A 25 1.73 -10.50 2.80
CA LEU A 25 2.47 -11.72 3.09
C LEU A 25 3.14 -11.56 4.47
N VAL A 26 3.13 -12.62 5.27
CA VAL A 26 3.92 -12.72 6.51
C VAL A 26 5.08 -13.67 6.26
N THR A 27 6.30 -13.18 6.42
CA THR A 27 7.51 -13.96 6.23
C THR A 27 8.56 -13.56 7.27
N GLU A 28 9.18 -14.54 7.92
CA GLU A 28 10.31 -14.32 8.85
C GLU A 28 10.03 -13.23 9.92
N GLY A 29 8.82 -13.19 10.48
CA GLY A 29 8.44 -12.18 11.48
C GLY A 29 8.27 -10.76 10.91
N THR A 30 8.18 -10.63 9.59
CA THR A 30 7.93 -9.38 8.87
C THR A 30 6.62 -9.48 8.11
N LEU A 31 5.87 -8.39 8.06
CA LEU A 31 4.71 -8.24 7.21
C LEU A 31 5.05 -7.34 6.02
N VAL A 32 4.74 -7.81 4.82
CA VAL A 32 4.85 -7.06 3.56
C VAL A 32 3.45 -6.81 3.04
N ALA A 33 3.08 -5.54 2.84
CA ALA A 33 1.80 -5.14 2.27
C ALA A 33 2.01 -4.45 0.92
N VAL A 34 1.12 -4.72 -0.04
CA VAL A 34 1.25 -4.27 -1.43
C VAL A 34 -0.05 -3.67 -1.94
N VAL A 35 0.06 -2.55 -2.66
CA VAL A 35 -1.02 -1.92 -3.44
C VAL A 35 -0.50 -1.66 -4.85
N GLY A 36 -1.04 -2.36 -5.85
CA GLY A 36 -0.50 -2.30 -7.22
C GLY A 36 0.96 -2.74 -7.27
N THR A 37 1.87 -1.82 -7.61
CA THR A 37 3.33 -2.07 -7.64
C THR A 37 4.07 -1.45 -6.45
N MET A 38 3.36 -0.84 -5.49
CA MET A 38 3.96 -0.23 -4.30
C MET A 38 3.91 -1.22 -3.14
N GLU A 39 5.03 -1.33 -2.41
CA GLU A 39 5.16 -2.22 -1.25
C GLU A 39 5.62 -1.46 0.00
N ARG A 40 5.21 -1.93 1.17
CA ARG A 40 5.70 -1.47 2.47
C ARG A 40 5.90 -2.65 3.40
N THR A 41 6.97 -2.60 4.20
CA THR A 41 7.34 -3.66 5.14
C THR A 41 7.29 -3.15 6.58
N ALA A 42 6.93 -4.03 7.50
CA ALA A 42 6.96 -3.74 8.93
C ALA A 42 7.28 -5.02 9.72
N ALA A 43 8.03 -4.87 10.81
CA ALA A 43 8.20 -5.97 11.76
C ALA A 43 6.85 -6.34 12.38
N LEU A 44 6.62 -7.64 12.55
CA LEU A 44 5.42 -8.15 13.18
C LEU A 44 5.55 -7.97 14.70
N ASP A 45 5.01 -6.87 15.21
CA ASP A 45 4.88 -6.63 16.65
C ASP A 45 3.71 -7.45 17.22
N ARG A 46 3.18 -7.04 18.39
CA ARG A 46 1.99 -7.66 19.04
C ARG A 46 0.67 -7.41 18.30
N MET A 47 0.70 -6.92 17.07
CA MET A 47 -0.48 -6.59 16.28
C MET A 47 -0.85 -7.73 15.34
N LEU A 48 -2.15 -7.99 15.18
CA LEU A 48 -2.64 -8.97 14.22
C LEU A 48 -2.22 -8.58 12.79
N PRO A 49 -1.73 -9.53 11.96
CA PRO A 49 -1.26 -9.27 10.60
C PRO A 49 -2.26 -8.47 9.75
N GLU A 50 -3.54 -8.83 9.77
CA GLU A 50 -4.61 -8.20 8.99
C GLU A 50 -4.78 -6.72 9.36
N ARG A 51 -4.60 -6.40 10.64
CA ARG A 51 -4.73 -5.02 11.13
C ARG A 51 -3.54 -4.19 10.69
N LEU A 52 -2.33 -4.72 10.86
CA LEU A 52 -1.10 -4.04 10.44
C LEU A 52 -1.09 -3.85 8.91
N ALA A 53 -1.45 -4.87 8.13
CA ALA A 53 -1.57 -4.78 6.68
C ALA A 53 -2.51 -3.66 6.23
N ARG A 54 -3.67 -3.50 6.88
CA ARG A 54 -4.61 -2.41 6.58
C ARG A 54 -4.04 -1.02 6.87
N ILE A 55 -3.23 -0.88 7.92
CA ILE A 55 -2.55 0.38 8.24
C ILE A 55 -1.50 0.69 7.17
N LEU A 56 -0.66 -0.27 6.81
CA LEU A 56 0.37 -0.07 5.78
C LEU A 56 -0.24 0.24 4.41
N VAL A 57 -1.32 -0.46 4.03
CA VAL A 57 -2.09 -0.17 2.79
C VAL A 57 -2.64 1.24 2.81
N HIS A 58 -3.18 1.69 3.95
CA HIS A 58 -3.68 3.06 4.09
C HIS A 58 -2.56 4.08 3.84
N GLU A 59 -1.40 3.90 4.47
CA GLU A 59 -0.26 4.79 4.30
C GLU A 59 0.22 4.86 2.84
N LEU A 60 0.30 3.71 2.16
CA LEU A 60 0.65 3.63 0.73
C LEU A 60 -0.34 4.42 -0.14
N LEU A 61 -1.64 4.30 0.14
CA LEU A 61 -2.69 5.02 -0.60
C LEU A 61 -2.65 6.53 -0.36
N VAL A 62 -2.39 6.95 0.88
CA VAL A 62 -2.18 8.36 1.23
C VAL A 62 -0.96 8.91 0.50
N GLU A 63 0.17 8.20 0.52
CA GLU A 63 1.40 8.61 -0.15
C GLU A 63 1.23 8.73 -1.67
N ALA A 64 0.54 7.77 -2.28
CA ALA A 64 0.21 7.80 -3.70
C ALA A 64 -0.68 9.01 -4.05
N GLU A 65 -1.66 9.35 -3.20
CA GLU A 65 -2.52 10.51 -3.38
C GLU A 65 -1.75 11.83 -3.25
N LEU A 66 -0.92 11.97 -2.22
CA LEU A 66 -0.06 13.15 -2.04
C LEU A 66 0.90 13.33 -3.22
N THR A 67 1.47 12.24 -3.73
CA THR A 67 2.35 12.26 -4.90
C THR A 67 1.60 12.68 -6.17
N ARG A 68 0.37 12.20 -6.37
CA ARG A 68 -0.48 12.63 -7.49
C ARG A 68 -0.77 14.13 -7.41
N ASN A 69 -1.18 14.63 -6.24
CA ASN A 69 -1.53 16.03 -6.04
C ASN A 69 -0.31 16.95 -6.23
N ALA A 70 0.86 16.56 -5.73
CA ALA A 70 2.10 17.31 -5.97
C ALA A 70 2.44 17.43 -7.47
N LYS A 71 2.22 16.37 -8.27
CA LYS A 71 2.42 16.41 -9.72
C LYS A 71 1.38 17.28 -10.44
N GLY A 72 0.13 17.26 -10.00
CA GLY A 72 -0.93 18.12 -10.53
C GLY A 72 -0.62 19.61 -10.34
N ILE A 73 -0.16 19.99 -9.15
CA ILE A 73 0.24 21.38 -8.81
C ILE A 73 1.44 21.85 -9.64
N GLN A 74 2.39 20.95 -9.96
CA GLN A 74 3.53 21.28 -10.82
C GLN A 74 3.17 21.43 -12.31
N GLN A 75 2.11 20.79 -12.79
CA GLN A 75 1.67 20.94 -14.18
C GLN A 75 0.90 22.25 -14.42
N GLU A 76 0.04 22.66 -13.50
CA GLU A 76 -0.70 23.94 -13.60
C GLU A 76 0.24 25.16 -13.52
N SER A 77 1.33 25.07 -12.75
CA SER A 77 2.32 26.14 -12.65
C SER A 77 3.25 26.28 -13.88
N ASN A 78 3.28 25.26 -14.76
CA ASN A 78 4.11 25.26 -15.97
C ASN A 78 3.31 25.55 -17.26
N SER A 79 1.96 25.59 -17.19
CA SER A 79 1.10 25.91 -18.33
C SER A 79 0.82 27.41 -18.51
N ASP A 80 1.29 28.26 -17.58
CA ASP A 80 1.13 29.72 -17.59
C ASP A 80 2.41 30.47 -18.03
N ARG A 81 3.31 29.84 -18.79
CA ARG A 81 4.50 30.46 -19.37
C ARG A 81 4.52 30.44 -20.89
#